data_AF-C6E562-F1
#
_entry.id   AF-C6E562-F1
#
_cell.length_a   1.000
_cell.length_b   1.000
_cell.length_c   1.000
_cell.angle_alpha   90.00
_cell.angle_beta   90.00
_cell.angle_gamma   90.00
#
_symmetry.space_group_name_H-M   'P 1'
#
loop_
_entity.id
_entity.type
_entity.pdbx_description
1 polymer ?
#
loop_
_entity_poly.entity_id
_entity_poly.type
_entity_poly.pdbx_seq_one_letter_code
_entity_poly.pdbx_strand_id
1 'polypeptide(L)'
;MNMFTALMATVTLTMTAVMAPRIYLSWLVAEERCLEGEIEELQALLAEQNDWVKRHFGCGAAAMAMIWMVKTSQHDLEVPASMVIALGAYAVISMIFAVLESLVAQKIATFLQTVPIPMEVREENEW
;
A
#
# COMPACT_ATOMS: atom_id res chain seq x y z
N MET A 1 -14.80 -13.82 23.27
CA MET A 1 -14.46 -12.83 22.23
C MET A 1 -15.61 -11.83 22.16
N ASN A 2 -15.35 -10.51 22.28
CA ASN A 2 -16.43 -9.54 22.19
C ASN A 2 -16.78 -9.24 20.72
N MET A 3 -17.98 -8.71 20.46
CA MET A 3 -18.50 -8.46 19.11
C MET A 3 -17.58 -7.55 18.27
N PHE A 4 -16.94 -6.58 18.92
CA PHE A 4 -16.01 -5.66 18.27
C PHE A 4 -14.74 -6.38 17.75
N THR A 5 -14.11 -7.21 18.59
CA THR A 5 -12.94 -8.00 18.19
C THR A 5 -13.27 -8.93 17.04
N ALA A 6 -14.46 -9.56 17.07
CA ALA A 6 -14.92 -10.40 15.97
C ALA A 6 -15.06 -9.60 14.66
N LEU A 7 -15.71 -8.44 14.71
CA LEU A 7 -15.92 -7.58 13.55
C LEU A 7 -14.58 -7.09 12.96
N MET A 8 -13.67 -6.59 13.80
CA MET A 8 -12.35 -6.14 13.36
C MET A 8 -11.52 -7.28 12.77
N ALA A 9 -11.59 -8.48 13.36
CA ALA A 9 -10.93 -9.65 12.81
C ALA A 9 -11.49 -10.01 11.43
N THR A 10 -12.82 -10.02 11.26
CA THR A 10 -13.45 -10.27 9.96
C THR A 10 -13.07 -9.23 8.90
N VAL A 11 -13.05 -7.94 9.25
CA VAL A 11 -12.62 -6.88 8.35
C VAL A 11 -11.16 -7.09 7.94
N THR A 12 -10.29 -7.37 8.91
CA THR A 12 -8.86 -7.58 8.66
C THR A 12 -8.60 -8.80 7.78
N LEU A 13 -9.30 -9.92 8.05
CA LEU A 13 -9.19 -11.15 7.27
C LEU A 13 -9.72 -10.98 5.85
N THR A 14 -10.88 -10.34 5.70
CA THR A 14 -11.47 -10.07 4.38
C THR A 14 -10.57 -9.16 3.55
N MET A 15 -10.05 -8.09 4.16
CA MET A 15 -9.07 -7.21 3.52
C MET A 15 -7.83 -8.01 3.09
N THR A 16 -7.32 -8.90 3.94
CA THR A 16 -6.15 -9.72 3.63
C THR A 16 -6.41 -10.69 2.48
N ALA A 17 -7.56 -11.36 2.47
CA ALA A 17 -7.94 -12.29 1.42
C ALA A 17 -8.10 -11.63 0.05
N VAL A 18 -8.47 -10.35 0.01
CA VAL A 18 -8.61 -9.58 -1.24
C VAL A 18 -7.29 -8.93 -1.65
N MET A 19 -6.57 -8.32 -0.72
CA MET A 19 -5.37 -7.54 -1.03
C MET A 19 -4.17 -8.41 -1.35
N ALA A 20 -3.99 -9.55 -0.69
CA ALA A 20 -2.83 -10.41 -0.97
C ALA A 20 -2.78 -10.91 -2.43
N PRO A 21 -3.88 -11.45 -3.02
CA PRO A 21 -3.91 -11.79 -4.44
C PRO A 21 -3.72 -10.58 -5.35
N ARG A 22 -4.33 -9.42 -5.02
CA ARG A 22 -4.20 -8.19 -5.80
C ARG A 22 -2.74 -7.74 -5.90
N ILE A 23 -2.04 -7.66 -4.77
CA ILE A 23 -0.62 -7.26 -4.70
C ILE A 23 0.23 -8.24 -5.51
N TYR A 24 -0.05 -9.53 -5.41
CA TYR A 24 0.67 -10.54 -6.18
C TYR A 24 0.44 -10.37 -7.70
N LEU A 25 -0.79 -10.11 -8.13
CA LEU A 25 -1.09 -9.82 -9.53
C LEU A 25 -0.40 -8.53 -10.02
N SER A 26 -0.42 -7.47 -9.21
CA SER A 26 0.32 -6.23 -9.50
C SER A 26 1.81 -6.49 -9.72
N TRP A 27 2.41 -7.39 -8.93
CA TRP A 27 3.81 -7.77 -9.09
C TRP A 27 4.07 -8.48 -10.43
N LEU A 28 3.20 -9.43 -10.82
CA LEU A 28 3.31 -10.15 -12.08
C LEU A 28 3.16 -9.20 -13.28
N VAL A 29 2.15 -8.34 -13.25
CA VAL A 29 1.93 -7.33 -14.30
C VAL A 29 3.12 -6.38 -14.40
N ALA A 30 3.66 -5.92 -13.27
CA ALA A 30 4.87 -5.09 -13.28
C ALA A 30 6.07 -5.82 -13.90
N GLU A 31 6.19 -7.13 -13.71
CA GLU A 31 7.27 -7.92 -14.31
C GLU A 31 7.13 -8.05 -15.83
N GLU A 32 5.93 -8.40 -16.29
CA GLU A 32 5.59 -8.53 -17.70
C GLU A 32 5.83 -7.21 -18.45
N ARG A 33 5.29 -6.10 -17.94
CA ARG A 33 5.42 -4.78 -18.58
C ARG A 33 6.85 -4.24 -18.57
N CYS A 34 7.65 -4.60 -17.57
CA CYS A 34 9.10 -4.32 -17.57
C CYS A 34 9.84 -5.11 -18.66
N LEU A 35 9.44 -6.36 -18.94
CA LEU A 35 10.03 -7.14 -20.03
C LEU A 35 9.63 -6.60 -21.41
N GLU A 36 8.37 -6.16 -21.55
CA GLU A 36 7.83 -5.61 -22.80
C GLU A 36 8.29 -4.17 -23.07
N GLY A 37 8.80 -3.47 -22.06
CA GLY A 37 9.34 -2.11 -22.19
C GLY A 37 8.25 -1.03 -22.32
N GLU A 38 7.05 -1.30 -21.81
CA GLU A 38 5.90 -0.41 -21.95
C GLU A 38 5.90 0.69 -20.88
N ILE A 39 6.65 1.75 -21.15
CA ILE A 39 6.93 2.85 -20.20
C ILE A 39 5.65 3.54 -19.71
N GLU A 40 4.71 3.85 -20.60
CA GLU A 40 3.48 4.57 -20.23
C GLU A 40 2.60 3.76 -19.27
N GLU A 41 2.45 2.46 -19.54
CA GLU A 41 1.70 1.55 -18.69
C GLU A 41 2.37 1.35 -17.32
N LEU A 42 3.70 1.27 -17.30
CA LEU A 42 4.48 1.22 -16.06
C LEU A 42 4.34 2.50 -15.24
N GLN A 43 4.29 3.68 -15.85
CA GLN A 43 4.04 4.93 -15.15
C GLN A 43 2.64 4.97 -14.53
N ALA A 44 1.62 4.51 -15.26
CA ALA A 44 0.25 4.41 -14.74
C ALA A 44 0.19 3.43 -13.55
N LEU A 45 0.82 2.25 -13.68
CA LEU A 45 0.88 1.25 -12.63
C LEU A 45 1.62 1.78 -11.39
N LEU A 46 2.73 2.51 -11.57
CA LEU A 46 3.48 3.15 -10.47
C LEU A 46 2.62 4.17 -9.72
N ALA A 47 1.85 4.99 -10.43
CA ALA A 47 0.94 5.95 -9.82
C ALA A 47 -0.14 5.25 -8.99
N GLU A 48 -0.69 4.15 -9.50
CA GLU A 48 -1.66 3.33 -8.78
C GLU A 48 -1.05 2.74 -7.50
N GLN A 49 0.14 2.12 -7.59
CA GLN A 49 0.80 1.53 -6.42
C GLN A 49 1.10 2.58 -5.35
N ASN A 50 1.57 3.76 -5.75
CA ASN A 50 1.82 4.86 -4.81
C ASN A 50 0.55 5.33 -4.09
N ASP A 51 -0.61 5.30 -4.75
CA ASP A 51 -1.88 5.61 -4.09
C ASP A 51 -2.26 4.55 -3.06
N TRP A 52 -2.09 3.25 -3.38
CA TRP A 52 -2.31 2.17 -2.44
C TRP A 52 -1.38 2.20 -1.24
N VAL A 53 -0.10 2.52 -1.43
CA VAL A 53 0.86 2.74 -0.34
C VAL A 53 0.34 3.82 0.60
N LYS A 54 -0.08 4.98 0.07
CA LYS A 54 -0.61 6.08 0.89
C LYS A 54 -1.85 5.67 1.67
N ARG A 55 -2.77 4.94 1.04
CA ARG A 55 -4.00 4.45 1.70
C ARG A 55 -3.68 3.51 2.85
N HIS A 56 -2.87 2.47 2.60
CA HIS A 56 -2.52 1.48 3.62
C HIS A 56 -1.68 2.06 4.75
N PHE A 57 -0.71 2.91 4.41
CA PHE A 57 0.07 3.64 5.41
C PHE A 57 -0.81 4.58 6.23
N GLY A 58 -1.72 5.33 5.57
CA GLY A 58 -2.68 6.21 6.23
C GLY A 58 -3.61 5.46 7.19
N CYS A 59 -4.17 4.32 6.76
CA CYS A 59 -4.99 3.46 7.61
C CYS A 59 -4.20 2.90 8.82
N GLY A 60 -2.98 2.43 8.59
CA GLY A 60 -2.11 1.94 9.66
C GLY A 60 -1.74 3.05 10.65
N ALA A 61 -1.40 4.24 10.16
CA ALA A 61 -1.05 5.40 10.98
C ALA A 61 -2.27 5.90 11.80
N ALA A 62 -3.45 5.95 11.19
CA ALA A 62 -4.69 6.29 11.90
C ALA A 62 -5.04 5.27 12.99
N ALA A 63 -4.88 3.97 12.71
CA ALA A 63 -5.07 2.93 13.70
C ALA A 63 -4.08 3.06 14.87
N MET A 64 -2.81 3.37 14.60
CA MET A 64 -1.83 3.65 15.65
C MET A 64 -2.17 4.89 16.47
N ALA A 65 -2.66 5.96 15.83
CA ALA A 65 -3.12 7.17 16.53
C ALA A 65 -4.31 6.86 17.45
N MET A 66 -5.27 6.06 16.99
CA MET A 66 -6.40 5.61 17.81
C MET A 66 -5.94 4.77 19.01
N ILE A 67 -4.99 3.85 18.82
CA ILE A 67 -4.40 3.08 19.93
C ILE A 67 -3.74 4.03 20.95
N TRP A 68 -3.01 5.03 20.47
CA TRP A 68 -2.35 6.02 21.33
C TRP A 68 -3.37 6.83 22.14
N MET A 69 -4.42 7.34 21.50
CA MET A 69 -5.52 8.05 22.15
C MET A 69 -6.21 7.19 23.23
N VAL A 70 -6.50 5.92 22.90
CA VAL A 70 -7.11 4.99 23.86
C VAL A 70 -6.19 4.80 25.07
N LYS A 71 -4.88 4.65 24.86
CA LYS A 71 -3.91 4.49 25.96
C LYS A 71 -3.78 5.75 26.83
N THR A 72 -3.87 6.95 26.25
CA THR A 72 -3.79 8.20 27.00
C THR A 72 -5.07 8.54 27.76
N SER A 73 -6.22 8.04 27.30
CA SER A 73 -7.54 8.35 27.86
C SER A 73 -8.16 7.20 28.67
N GLN A 74 -7.36 6.20 29.09
CA GLN A 74 -7.86 5.00 29.79
C GLN A 74 -8.58 5.27 31.12
N HIS A 75 -8.38 6.43 31.73
CA HIS A 75 -9.11 6.80 32.96
C HIS A 75 -10.51 7.34 32.71
N ASP A 76 -10.81 7.84 31.51
CA ASP A 76 -12.10 8.46 31.18
C ASP A 76 -12.99 7.59 30.28
N LEU A 77 -12.40 6.66 29.52
CA LEU A 77 -13.12 5.73 28.67
C LEU A 77 -12.81 4.29 29.11
N GLU A 78 -13.84 3.55 29.54
CA GLU A 78 -13.79 2.11 29.83
C GLU A 78 -13.58 1.28 28.55
N VAL A 79 -12.53 1.56 27.78
CA VAL A 79 -12.25 0.89 26.52
C VAL A 79 -11.73 -0.51 26.81
N PRO A 80 -12.36 -1.58 26.27
CA PRO A 80 -11.89 -2.94 26.47
C PRO A 80 -10.47 -3.14 25.92
N ALA A 81 -9.58 -3.77 26.68
CA ALA A 81 -8.21 -4.07 26.23
C ALA A 81 -8.16 -4.86 24.90
N SER A 82 -9.19 -5.67 24.63
CA SER A 82 -9.33 -6.42 23.37
C SER A 82 -9.53 -5.54 22.13
N MET A 83 -10.01 -4.31 22.29
CA MET A 83 -10.12 -3.33 21.21
C MET A 83 -8.74 -2.87 20.73
N VAL A 84 -7.83 -2.59 21.66
CA VAL A 84 -6.44 -2.19 21.36
C VAL A 84 -5.70 -3.29 20.60
N ILE A 85 -5.89 -4.55 21.02
CA ILE A 85 -5.27 -5.71 20.36
C ILE A 85 -5.78 -5.86 18.92
N ALA A 86 -7.10 -5.78 18.71
CA ALA A 86 -7.69 -5.91 17.38
C ALA A 86 -7.26 -4.77 16.43
N LEU A 87 -7.23 -3.53 16.93
CA LEU A 87 -6.75 -2.38 16.17
C LEU A 87 -5.26 -2.50 15.85
N GLY A 88 -4.46 -3.02 16.78
CA GLY A 88 -3.04 -3.27 16.59
C GLY A 88 -2.77 -4.28 15.49
N ALA A 89 -3.51 -5.39 15.48
CA ALA A 89 -3.41 -6.40 14.41
C ALA A 89 -3.76 -5.80 13.03
N TYR A 90 -4.83 -5.02 12.95
CA TYR A 90 -5.22 -4.31 11.73
C TYR A 90 -4.14 -3.31 11.27
N ALA A 91 -3.56 -2.55 12.21
CA ALA A 91 -2.50 -1.58 11.90
C ALA A 91 -1.26 -2.26 11.31
N VAL A 92 -0.83 -3.37 11.92
CA VAL A 92 0.32 -4.15 11.45
C VAL A 92 0.08 -4.69 10.04
N ILE A 93 -1.08 -5.30 9.79
CA ILE A 93 -1.41 -5.86 8.47
C ILE A 93 -1.50 -4.76 7.42
N SER A 94 -2.11 -3.63 7.74
CA SER A 94 -2.14 -2.46 6.84
C SER A 94 -0.74 -1.97 6.50
N MET A 95 0.16 -1.91 7.49
CA MET A 95 1.55 -1.53 7.24
C MET A 95 2.31 -2.57 6.41
N ILE A 96 2.05 -3.86 6.59
CA ILE A 96 2.62 -4.91 5.73
C ILE A 96 2.19 -4.70 4.28
N PHE A 97 0.91 -4.41 4.01
CA PHE A 97 0.47 -4.11 2.64
C PHE A 97 1.12 -2.85 2.09
N ALA A 98 1.27 -1.78 2.89
CA ALA A 98 1.99 -0.59 2.47
C ALA A 98 3.44 -0.91 2.07
N VAL A 99 4.13 -1.77 2.81
CA VAL A 99 5.49 -2.21 2.48
C VAL A 99 5.51 -3.03 1.18
N LEU A 100 4.61 -4.01 1.03
CA LEU A 100 4.56 -4.84 -0.18
C LEU A 100 4.25 -4.01 -1.43
N GLU A 101 3.27 -3.11 -1.37
CA GLU A 101 2.95 -2.20 -2.49
C GLU A 101 4.14 -1.24 -2.77
N SER A 102 4.88 -0.83 -1.74
CA SER A 102 6.10 -0.03 -1.91
C SER A 102 7.20 -0.81 -2.64
N LEU A 103 7.32 -2.12 -2.41
CA LEU A 103 8.30 -2.95 -3.13
C LEU A 103 7.93 -3.07 -4.61
N VAL A 104 6.64 -3.21 -4.94
CA VAL A 104 6.16 -3.21 -6.33
C VAL A 104 6.48 -1.86 -6.99
N ALA A 105 6.15 -0.75 -6.31
CA ALA A 105 6.44 0.60 -6.79
C ALA A 105 7.94 0.84 -7.01
N GLN A 106 8.79 0.36 -6.09
CA GLN A 106 10.24 0.46 -6.21
C GLN A 106 10.77 -0.32 -7.40
N LYS A 107 10.29 -1.55 -7.64
CA LYS A 107 10.68 -2.34 -8.82
C LYS A 107 10.41 -1.58 -10.11
N ILE A 108 9.21 -1.00 -10.25
CA ILE A 108 8.83 -0.21 -11.43
C ILE A 108 9.69 1.06 -11.55
N ALA A 109 9.85 1.80 -10.45
CA ALA A 109 10.63 3.03 -10.44
C ALA A 109 12.10 2.80 -10.82
N THR A 110 12.72 1.72 -10.31
CA THR A 110 14.08 1.34 -10.66
C THR A 110 14.18 1.00 -12.14
N PHE A 111 13.23 0.25 -12.70
CA PHE A 111 13.23 -0.04 -14.13
C PHE A 111 13.14 1.25 -14.97
N LEU A 112 12.18 2.13 -14.67
CA LEU A 112 11.98 3.40 -15.37
C LEU A 112 13.22 4.31 -15.32
N GLN A 113 14.04 4.23 -14.26
CA GLN A 113 15.31 4.97 -14.16
C GLN A 113 16.42 4.39 -15.04
N THR A 114 16.35 3.10 -15.37
CA THR A 114 17.37 2.40 -16.18
C THR A 114 17.07 2.41 -17.68
N VAL A 115 15.82 2.66 -18.07
CA VAL A 115 15.44 2.75 -19.48
C VAL A 115 15.97 4.07 -20.06
N PRO A 116 16.79 4.05 -21.13
CA PRO A 116 17.25 5.26 -21.77
C PRO A 116 16.05 6.03 -22.33
N ILE A 117 15.86 7.27 -21.87
CA ILE A 117 14.85 8.18 -22.39
C ILE A 117 15.13 8.36 -23.88
N PRO A 118 14.19 8.05 -24.80
CA PRO A 118 14.37 8.40 -26.19
C PRO A 118 14.43 9.93 -26.28
N MET A 119 15.63 10.47 -26.51
CA MET A 119 15.76 11.90 -26.80
C MET A 119 15.07 12.15 -28.14
N GLU A 120 13.99 12.91 -28.09
CA GLU A 120 13.38 13.49 -29.28
C GLU A 120 14.47 14.33 -29.96
N VAL A 121 15.00 13.84 -31.07
CA VAL A 121 15.99 14.56 -31.87
C VAL A 121 15.26 15.77 -32.42
N ARG A 122 15.50 16.93 -31.80
CA ARG A 122 15.04 18.21 -32.29
C ARG A 122 15.65 18.39 -33.68
N GLU A 123 14.87 18.15 -34.73
CA GLU A 123 15.26 18.53 -36.09
C GLU A 123 15.45 20.05 -36.09
N GLU A 124 16.71 20.49 -36.04
CA GLU A 124 17.08 21.85 -36.37
C GLU A 124 16.72 22.03 -37.86
N ASN A 125 15.55 22.62 -38.10
CA ASN A 125 15.23 23.20 -39.40
C ASN A 125 16.27 24.29 -39.69
N GLU A 126 17.29 23.93 -40.47
CA GLU A 126 18.19 24.87 -41.13
C GLU A 126 17.35 25.74 -42.07
N TRP A 127 17.34 27.05 -41.79
CA TRP A 127 16.76 28.10 -42.64
C TRP A 127 17.82 28.63 -43.60
#